data_AF-W4EIF7-F1
#
_entry.id   AF-W4EIF7-F1
#
_cell.length_a   1.000
_cell.length_b   1.000
_cell.length_c   1.000
_cell.angle_alpha   90.00
_cell.angle_beta   90.00
_cell.angle_gamma   90.00
#
_symmetry.space_group_name_H-M   'P 1'
#
loop_
_entity.id
_entity.type
_entity.pdbx_description
1 polymer ?
#
loop_
_entity_poly.entity_id
_entity_poly.type
_entity_poly.pdbx_seq_one_letter_code
_entity_poly.pdbx_strand_id
1 'polypeptide(L)'
;MQWEEVRRIYPNQYVKLQILAAHIEGNTKYIDDVALIRAIQDPQEATKELLRCKDGVIVSHTENEELEVEIRTLRGLRGVVQNEN
;
A
#
# COMPACT_ATOMS: atom_id res chain seq x y z
N MET A 1 -3.27 -6.29 13.72
CA MET A 1 -2.21 -7.33 13.65
C MET A 1 -0.97 -6.63 13.15
N GLN A 2 0.19 -7.02 13.65
CA GLN A 2 1.45 -6.41 13.26
C GLN A 2 1.90 -6.97 11.90
N TRP A 3 2.63 -6.16 11.11
CA TRP A 3 3.13 -6.59 9.80
C TRP A 3 3.99 -7.85 9.88
N GLU A 4 4.83 -7.96 10.91
CA GLU A 4 5.67 -9.14 11.16
C GLU A 4 4.86 -10.43 11.31
N GLU A 5 3.68 -10.36 11.93
CA GLU A 5 2.82 -11.53 12.11
C GLU A 5 2.26 -12.01 10.77
N VAL A 6 1.85 -11.07 9.89
CA VAL A 6 1.35 -11.38 8.55
C VAL A 6 2.42 -12.11 7.74
N ARG A 7 3.67 -11.64 7.78
CA ARG A 7 4.81 -12.26 7.08
C ARG A 7 5.06 -13.70 7.54
N ARG A 8 4.90 -13.97 8.85
CA ARG A 8 5.08 -15.32 9.41
C ARG A 8 3.97 -16.28 9.00
N ILE A 9 2.73 -15.80 8.92
CA ILE A 9 1.56 -16.63 8.56
C ILE A 9 1.52 -16.88 7.04
N TYR A 10 1.96 -15.91 6.24
CA TYR A 10 1.84 -15.91 4.78
C TYR A 10 3.18 -15.65 4.09
N PRO A 11 4.18 -16.54 4.22
CA PRO A 11 5.50 -16.32 3.64
C PRO A 11 5.47 -16.35 2.10
N ASN A 12 6.35 -15.56 1.47
CA ASN A 12 6.62 -15.54 0.03
C ASN A 12 5.39 -15.37 -0.89
N GLN A 13 4.47 -14.47 -0.53
CA GLN A 13 3.32 -14.16 -1.37
C GLN A 13 2.83 -12.72 -1.23
N TYR A 14 1.94 -12.31 -2.12
CA TYR A 14 1.29 -11.01 -2.04
C TYR A 14 0.14 -11.04 -1.04
N VAL A 15 -0.05 -9.95 -0.33
CA VAL A 15 -1.17 -9.78 0.60
C VAL A 15 -1.80 -8.41 0.41
N LYS A 16 -3.13 -8.41 0.48
CA LYS A 16 -3.96 -7.21 0.49
C LYS A 16 -4.34 -6.88 1.92
N LEU A 17 -4.05 -5.66 2.34
CA LEU A 17 -4.14 -5.22 3.72
C LEU A 17 -4.91 -3.91 3.81
N GLN A 18 -5.68 -3.75 4.88
CA GLN A 18 -6.20 -2.46 5.31
C GLN A 18 -5.25 -1.87 6.35
N ILE A 19 -4.81 -0.63 6.15
CA ILE A 19 -4.08 0.14 7.15
C ILE A 19 -5.07 0.54 8.26
N LEU A 20 -4.75 0.17 9.51
CA LEU A 20 -5.52 0.54 10.69
C LEU A 20 -4.87 1.70 11.43
N ALA A 21 -3.55 1.65 11.61
CA ALA A 21 -2.76 2.72 12.21
C ALA A 21 -1.44 2.89 11.45
N ALA A 22 -1.00 4.14 11.36
CA ALA A 22 0.24 4.51 10.72
C ALA A 22 0.70 5.86 11.26
N HIS A 23 2.00 6.03 11.41
CA HIS A 23 2.62 7.30 11.74
C HIS A 23 3.47 7.80 10.57
N ILE A 24 3.73 9.11 10.54
CA ILE A 24 4.51 9.75 9.49
C ILE A 24 5.77 10.29 10.14
N GLU A 25 6.93 9.86 9.65
CA GLU A 25 8.22 10.45 10.03
C GLU A 25 8.86 11.06 8.78
N GLY A 26 9.01 12.38 8.80
CA GLY A 26 9.53 13.14 7.67
C GLY A 26 8.63 13.01 6.43
N ASN A 27 9.11 12.27 5.43
CA ASN A 27 8.42 12.07 4.15
C ASN A 27 7.98 10.61 3.94
N THR A 28 8.08 9.79 4.98
CA THR A 28 7.77 8.36 4.92
C THR A 28 6.64 8.07 5.91
N LYS A 29 5.64 7.34 5.43
CA LYS A 29 4.55 6.81 6.25
C LYS A 29 4.87 5.39 6.63
N TYR A 30 5.05 5.16 7.92
CA TYR A 30 5.29 3.84 8.51
C TYR A 30 3.95 3.25 8.94
N ILE A 31 3.68 2.01 8.52
CA ILE A 31 2.44 1.32 8.86
C ILE A 31 2.65 0.48 10.12
N ASP A 32 2.01 0.87 11.22
CA ASP A 32 2.10 0.17 12.51
C ASP A 32 1.17 -1.04 12.57
N ASP A 33 -0.10 -0.83 12.22
CA ASP A 33 -1.13 -1.86 12.33
C ASP A 33 -1.85 -2.04 11.01
N VAL A 34 -2.03 -3.32 10.66
CA VAL A 34 -2.76 -3.76 9.48
C VAL A 34 -3.86 -4.75 9.84
N ALA A 35 -4.81 -4.89 8.94
CA ALA A 35 -5.74 -6.01 8.90
C ALA A 35 -5.61 -6.72 7.54
N LEU A 36 -5.40 -8.04 7.57
CA LEU A 36 -5.39 -8.86 6.37
C LEU A 36 -6.79 -8.94 5.76
N ILE A 37 -6.90 -8.52 4.50
CA ILE A 37 -8.12 -8.69 3.69
C ILE A 37 -8.02 -10.01 2.94
N ARG A 38 -6.91 -10.25 2.24
CA ARG A 38 -6.74 -11.43 1.38
C ARG A 38 -5.27 -11.73 1.07
N ALA A 39 -4.92 -13.00 0.97
CA ALA A 39 -3.67 -13.49 0.37
C ALA A 39 -3.83 -13.73 -1.14
N ILE A 40 -2.80 -13.37 -1.91
CA ILE A 40 -2.76 -13.43 -3.37
C ILE A 40 -1.46 -14.11 -3.79
N GLN A 41 -1.55 -15.20 -4.54
CA GLN A 41 -0.38 -15.93 -5.03
C GLN A 41 0.05 -15.47 -6.43
N ASP A 42 -0.91 -15.07 -7.27
CA ASP A 42 -0.64 -14.67 -8.64
C ASP A 42 -0.18 -13.19 -8.72
N PRO A 43 1.01 -12.90 -9.29
CA PRO A 43 1.52 -11.53 -9.38
C PRO A 43 0.67 -10.61 -10.27
N GLN A 44 0.00 -11.15 -11.30
CA GLN A 44 -0.86 -10.36 -12.19
C GLN A 44 -2.14 -9.96 -11.47
N GLU A 45 -2.70 -10.87 -10.67
CA GLU A 45 -3.82 -10.57 -9.78
C GLU A 45 -3.43 -9.53 -8.73
N ALA A 46 -2.26 -9.65 -8.11
CA ALA A 46 -1.77 -8.68 -7.12
C ALA A 46 -1.63 -7.27 -7.73
N THR A 47 -1.09 -7.18 -8.95
CA THR A 47 -0.99 -5.92 -9.70
C THR A 47 -2.37 -5.33 -10.00
N LYS A 48 -3.33 -6.16 -10.44
CA LYS A 48 -4.70 -5.72 -10.73
C LYS A 48 -5.40 -5.21 -9.46
N GLU A 49 -5.21 -5.87 -8.34
CA GLU A 49 -5.75 -5.46 -7.05
C GLU A 49 -5.11 -4.16 -6.57
N LEU A 50 -3.78 -4.01 -6.71
CA LEU A 50 -3.05 -2.79 -6.37
C LEU A 50 -3.63 -1.58 -7.13
N LEU A 51 -3.86 -1.72 -8.44
CA LEU A 51 -4.45 -0.66 -9.28
C LEU A 51 -5.90 -0.31 -8.90
N ARG A 52 -6.61 -1.22 -8.24
CA ARG A 52 -8.00 -1.04 -7.79
C ARG A 52 -8.09 -0.61 -6.32
N CYS A 53 -6.98 -0.62 -5.59
CA CYS A 53 -6.98 -0.24 -4.19
C CYS A 53 -7.38 1.23 -4.04
N LYS A 54 -8.23 1.49 -3.06
CA LYS A 54 -8.68 2.82 -2.66
C LYS A 54 -8.25 3.08 -1.23
N ASP A 55 -8.39 4.32 -0.78
CA ASP A 55 -7.94 4.87 0.49
C ASP A 55 -7.76 3.86 1.63
N GLY A 56 -6.51 3.76 2.10
CA GLY A 56 -6.14 2.93 3.24
C GLY A 56 -5.95 1.44 2.93
N VAL A 57 -6.22 0.98 1.71
CA VAL A 57 -5.91 -0.39 1.28
C VAL A 57 -4.60 -0.42 0.52
N ILE A 58 -3.74 -1.39 0.84
CA ILE A 58 -2.45 -1.61 0.18
C ILE A 58 -2.29 -3.06 -0.22
N VAL A 59 -1.45 -3.28 -1.24
CA VAL A 59 -0.96 -4.61 -1.62
C VAL A 59 0.55 -4.59 -1.44
N SER A 60 1.08 -5.54 -0.68
CA SER A 60 2.51 -5.68 -0.45
C SER A 60 2.94 -7.14 -0.55
N HIS A 61 4.22 -7.36 -0.82
CA HIS A 61 4.82 -8.68 -0.79
C HIS A 61 5.40 -8.95 0.60
N THR A 62 5.18 -10.14 1.16
CA THR A 62 5.66 -10.49 2.51
C THR A 62 7.17 -10.67 2.60
N GLU A 63 7.88 -10.67 1.47
CA GLU A 63 9.35 -10.58 1.48
C GLU A 63 9.83 -9.21 1.97
N ASN A 64 9.03 -8.15 1.83
CA ASN A 64 9.39 -6.81 2.30
C ASN A 64 9.50 -6.79 3.82
N GLU A 65 10.66 -6.39 4.32
CA GLU A 65 10.94 -6.37 5.75
C GLU A 65 10.09 -5.33 6.48
N GLU A 66 10.00 -4.15 5.88
CA GLU A 66 9.30 -3.00 6.41
C GLU A 66 8.12 -2.63 5.51
N LEU A 67 7.07 -2.08 6.11
CA LEU A 67 5.89 -1.61 5.40
C LEU A 67 5.85 -0.09 5.44
N GLU A 68 6.62 0.51 4.53
CA GLU A 68 6.77 1.95 4.41
C GLU A 68 6.18 2.46 3.08
N VAL A 69 5.58 3.65 3.14
CA VAL A 69 5.03 4.35 1.98
C VAL A 69 5.63 5.74 1.90
N GLU A 70 6.44 5.98 0.88
CA GLU A 70 7.03 7.31 0.66
C GLU A 70 5.94 8.29 0.16
N ILE A 71 5.77 9.40 0.88
CA ILE A 71 4.81 10.44 0.55
C ILE A 71 5.43 11.36 -0.50
N ARG A 72 5.05 11.22 -1.76
CA ARG A 72 5.51 12.17 -2.81
C ARG A 72 4.56 13.35 -2.94
N THR A 73 5.00 14.54 -2.54
CA THR A 73 4.30 15.78 -2.89
C THR A 73 4.60 16.12 -4.34
N LEU A 74 3.64 15.92 -5.24
CA LEU A 74 3.75 16.34 -6.65
C LEU A 74 3.69 17.87 -6.76
N ARG A 75 4.82 18.54 -6.57
CA ARG A 75 4.95 19.98 -6.87
C ARG A 75 5.13 20.16 -8.38
N GLY A 76 4.13 20.72 -9.07
CA GLY A 76 4.27 21.15 -10.48
C GLY A 76 3.14 20.77 -11.44
N LEU A 77 2.14 19.97 -11.02
CA LEU A 77 0.97 19.69 -11.87
C LEU A 77 -0.02 20.86 -11.80
N ARG A 78 0.23 21.92 -12.57
CA ARG A 78 -0.84 22.84 -12.99
C ARG A 78 -1.62 22.13 -14.09
N GLY A 79 -2.79 21.59 -13.74
CA GLY A 79 -3.75 21.16 -14.77
C GLY A 79 -4.05 22.35 -15.67
N VAL A 80 -3.74 22.23 -16.96
CA VAL A 80 -4.27 23.16 -17.95
C VAL A 80 -5.77 22.90 -17.98
N VAL A 81 -6.55 23.73 -17.30
CA VAL A 81 -8.00 23.76 -17.51
C VAL A 81 -8.20 24.28 -18.93
N GLN A 82 -8.43 23.38 -19.88
CA GLN A 82 -8.94 23.77 -21.19
C GLN A 82 -10.39 24.20 -20.97
N ASN A 83 -10.61 25.51 -20.83
CA ASN A 83 -11.95 26.06 -21.00
C ASN A 83 -12.26 26.00 -22.49
N GLU A 84 -13.14 25.08 -22.89
CA GLU A 84 -13.80 25.11 -24.20
C GLU A 84 -14.79 26.28 -24.21
N ASN A 85 -14.70 27.12 -25.25
CA ASN A 85 -15.50 28.32 -25.49
C ASN A 85 -16.61 28.03 -26.51
#